data_AF-A0A679LFM8-F1
#
_entry.id   AF-A0A679LFM8-F1
#
_cell.length_a   1.000
_cell.length_b   1.000
_cell.length_c   1.000
_cell.angle_alpha   90.00
_cell.angle_beta   90.00
_cell.angle_gamma   90.00
#
_symmetry.space_group_name_H-M   'P 1'
#
loop_
_entity.id
_entity.type
_entity.pdbx_description
1 polymer ?
#
loop_
_entity_poly.entity_id
_entity_poly.type
_entity_poly.pdbx_seq_one_letter_code
_entity_poly.pdbx_strand_id
1 'polypeptide(L)'
;MSFVIAVPETIAAAATDLADLGSTIAGANAAAAANTTSLLAAGADEISAAIAALFGAHGRAYQAASAEAAAFHGRFVQALTTGGAPMRPPRPPP
;
A
#
# COMPACT_ATOMS: atom_id res chain seq x y z
N MET A 1 29.80 18.81 2.78
CA MET A 1 28.38 19.25 2.74
C MET A 1 27.71 18.52 1.59
N SER A 2 26.66 17.75 1.84
CA SER A 2 25.83 17.16 0.77
C SER A 2 24.75 18.17 0.40
N PHE A 3 24.63 18.51 -0.89
CA PHE A 3 23.51 19.30 -1.39
C PHE A 3 22.42 18.35 -1.88
N VAL A 4 21.20 18.52 -1.38
CA VAL A 4 20.01 17.84 -1.92
C VAL A 4 19.33 18.81 -2.88
N ILE A 5 19.22 18.43 -4.15
CA ILE A 5 18.45 19.17 -5.15
C ILE A 5 17.06 18.52 -5.21
N ALA A 6 16.02 19.27 -4.85
CA ALA A 6 14.63 18.86 -4.98
C ALA A 6 14.00 19.63 -6.15
N VAL A 7 13.43 18.91 -7.11
CA VAL A 7 12.66 19.49 -8.23
C VAL A 7 11.18 19.19 -7.98
N PRO A 8 10.36 20.16 -7.54
CA PRO A 8 8.98 19.94 -7.12
C PRO A 8 8.13 19.16 -8.12
N GLU A 9 8.31 19.44 -9.42
CA GLU A 9 7.61 18.77 -10.51
C GLU A 9 7.91 17.27 -10.56
N THR A 10 9.18 16.88 -10.32
CA THR A 10 9.58 15.46 -10.26
C THR A 10 9.03 14.76 -9.02
N ILE A 11 8.91 15.47 -7.90
CA ILE A 11 8.31 14.94 -6.66
C ILE A 11 6.80 14.73 -6.86
N ALA A 12 6.12 15.66 -7.52
CA ALA A 12 4.70 15.54 -7.85
C ALA A 12 4.42 14.39 -8.84
N ALA A 13 5.29 14.22 -9.84
CA ALA A 13 5.22 13.09 -10.76
C ALA A 13 5.39 11.75 -10.01
N ALA A 14 6.45 11.63 -9.20
CA ALA A 14 6.69 10.44 -8.39
C ALA A 14 5.53 10.14 -7.41
N ALA A 15 4.89 11.16 -6.84
CA ALA A 15 3.71 10.98 -5.99
C ALA A 15 2.54 10.35 -6.75
N THR A 16 2.34 10.76 -8.01
CA THR A 16 1.32 10.20 -8.90
C THR A 16 1.62 8.74 -9.21
N ASP A 17 2.85 8.43 -9.63
CA ASP A 17 3.28 7.07 -9.96
C ASP A 17 3.11 6.12 -8.75
N LEU A 18 3.46 6.60 -7.55
CA LEU A 18 3.28 5.85 -6.31
C LEU A 18 1.82 5.65 -5.95
N ALA A 19 0.93 6.62 -6.23
CA ALA A 19 -0.50 6.44 -6.02
C ALA A 19 -1.05 5.32 -6.92
N ASP A 20 -0.65 5.28 -8.18
CA ASP A 20 -1.06 4.24 -9.14
C ASP A 20 -0.52 2.85 -8.76
N LEU A 21 0.73 2.78 -8.30
CA LEU A 21 1.30 1.54 -7.74
C LEU A 21 0.53 1.08 -6.51
N GLY A 22 0.20 1.99 -5.59
CA GLY A 22 -0.59 1.69 -4.40
C GLY A 22 -1.97 1.11 -4.75
N SER A 23 -2.64 1.70 -5.75
CA SER A 23 -3.92 1.22 -6.28
C SER A 23 -3.79 -0.19 -6.87
N THR A 24 -2.76 -0.42 -7.68
CA THR A 24 -2.48 -1.73 -8.30
C THR A 24 -2.26 -2.82 -7.25
N ILE A 25 -1.47 -2.52 -6.22
CA ILE A 25 -1.19 -3.45 -5.11
C ILE A 25 -2.45 -3.73 -4.30
N ALA A 26 -3.26 -2.71 -4.01
CA ALA A 26 -4.54 -2.89 -3.31
C ALA A 26 -5.49 -3.79 -4.09
N GLY A 27 -5.58 -3.60 -5.42
CA GLY A 27 -6.35 -4.47 -6.31
C GLY A 27 -5.85 -5.92 -6.29
N ALA A 28 -4.54 -6.14 -6.36
CA ALA A 28 -3.94 -7.47 -6.28
C ALA A 28 -4.23 -8.16 -4.93
N ASN A 29 -4.11 -7.43 -3.82
CA ASN A 29 -4.42 -7.93 -2.48
C ASN A 29 -5.89 -8.35 -2.35
N ALA A 30 -6.81 -7.53 -2.89
CA ALA A 30 -8.23 -7.85 -2.90
C ALA A 30 -8.54 -9.09 -3.76
N ALA A 31 -7.94 -9.20 -4.95
CA ALA A 31 -8.10 -10.35 -5.84
C ALA A 31 -7.60 -11.66 -5.21
N ALA A 32 -6.52 -11.60 -4.42
CA ALA A 32 -5.96 -12.76 -3.74
C ALA A 32 -6.70 -13.15 -2.45
N ALA A 33 -7.51 -12.25 -1.87
CA ALA A 33 -8.05 -12.41 -0.51
C ALA A 33 -8.88 -13.69 -0.33
N ALA A 34 -9.85 -13.95 -1.21
CA ALA A 34 -10.70 -15.13 -1.09
C ALA A 34 -9.90 -16.44 -1.19
N ASN A 35 -9.04 -16.54 -2.21
CA ASN A 35 -8.26 -17.75 -2.50
C ASN A 35 -7.22 -18.08 -1.43
N THR A 36 -6.74 -17.07 -0.69
CA THR A 36 -5.70 -17.26 0.35
C THR A 36 -6.25 -17.39 1.76
N THR A 37 -7.51 -16.98 2.00
CA THR A 37 -8.13 -17.02 3.35
C THR A 37 -9.11 -18.16 3.54
N SER A 38 -9.65 -18.70 2.44
CA SER A 38 -10.70 -19.73 2.43
C SER A 38 -10.22 -21.01 1.74
N LEU A 39 -9.00 -21.45 2.08
CA LEU A 39 -8.42 -22.66 1.50
C LEU A 39 -9.20 -23.90 1.95
N LEU A 40 -9.55 -24.75 0.98
CA LEU A 40 -10.18 -26.04 1.25
C LEU A 40 -9.13 -27.07 1.67
N ALA A 41 -9.47 -27.96 2.59
CA ALA A 41 -8.63 -29.09 2.96
C ALA A 41 -8.46 -30.03 1.76
N ALA A 42 -7.24 -30.51 1.52
CA ALA A 42 -6.94 -31.41 0.41
C ALA A 42 -7.56 -32.81 0.59
N GLY A 43 -7.76 -33.22 1.84
CA GLY A 43 -8.40 -34.47 2.25
C GLY A 43 -9.29 -34.28 3.47
N ALA A 44 -10.00 -35.35 3.85
CA ALA A 44 -10.89 -35.38 5.01
C ALA A 44 -10.16 -35.60 6.35
N ASP A 45 -8.84 -35.77 6.32
CA ASP A 45 -8.01 -36.00 7.49
C ASP A 45 -7.70 -34.72 8.27
N GLU A 46 -7.35 -34.89 9.54
CA GLU A 46 -7.08 -33.79 10.47
C GLU A 46 -5.83 -32.99 10.09
N ILE A 47 -4.86 -33.61 9.41
CA ILE A 47 -3.63 -32.92 8.98
C ILE A 47 -3.96 -31.96 7.83
N SER A 48 -4.72 -32.42 6.83
CA SER A 48 -5.23 -31.58 5.74
C SER A 48 -6.07 -30.41 6.26
N ALA A 49 -6.95 -30.66 7.24
CA ALA A 49 -7.74 -29.61 7.88
C ALA A 49 -6.87 -28.58 8.62
N ALA A 50 -5.87 -29.05 9.38
CA ALA A 50 -4.94 -28.17 10.10
C ALA A 50 -4.09 -27.32 9.16
N ILE A 51 -3.61 -27.89 8.05
CA ILE A 51 -2.85 -27.16 7.02
C ILE A 51 -3.72 -26.08 6.37
N ALA A 52 -4.95 -26.40 5.97
CA ALA A 52 -5.89 -25.42 5.41
C ALA A 52 -6.18 -24.28 6.38
N ALA A 53 -6.39 -24.59 7.67
CA ALA A 53 -6.59 -23.60 8.71
C ALA A 53 -5.37 -22.70 8.92
N LEU A 54 -4.16 -23.27 8.92
CA LEU A 54 -2.90 -22.53 9.02
C LEU A 54 -2.74 -21.51 7.88
N PHE A 55 -2.92 -21.95 6.64
CA PHE A 55 -2.83 -21.05 5.48
C PHE A 55 -3.93 -19.98 5.49
N GLY A 56 -5.17 -20.34 5.86
CA GLY A 56 -6.24 -19.37 5.99
C GLY A 56 -5.96 -18.30 7.06
N ALA A 57 -5.38 -18.70 8.20
CA ALA A 57 -4.94 -17.77 9.24
C ALA A 57 -3.80 -16.87 8.75
N HIS A 58 -2.81 -17.43 8.05
CA HIS A 58 -1.74 -16.66 7.45
C HIS A 58 -2.27 -15.64 6.42
N GLY A 59 -3.20 -16.04 5.55
CA GLY A 59 -3.84 -15.15 4.58
C GLY A 59 -4.56 -13.99 5.28
N ARG A 60 -5.28 -14.23 6.38
CA ARG A 60 -5.94 -13.15 7.14
C ARG A 60 -4.94 -12.21 7.80
N ALA A 61 -3.86 -12.75 8.37
CA ALA A 61 -2.78 -11.93 8.94
C ALA A 61 -2.10 -11.06 7.88
N TYR A 62 -1.86 -11.63 6.69
CA TYR A 62 -1.32 -10.89 5.55
C TYR A 62 -2.25 -9.76 5.11
N GLN A 63 -3.57 -10.00 5.00
CA GLN A 63 -4.53 -8.95 4.64
C GLN A 63 -4.56 -7.80 5.67
N ALA A 64 -4.47 -8.12 6.96
CA ALA A 64 -4.36 -7.10 8.00
C ALA A 64 -3.07 -6.26 7.87
N ALA A 65 -1.92 -6.93 7.67
CA ALA A 65 -0.64 -6.24 7.45
C ALA A 65 -0.64 -5.39 6.18
N SER A 66 -1.24 -5.89 5.09
CA SER A 66 -1.39 -5.17 3.83
C SER A 66 -2.25 -3.92 3.97
N ALA A 67 -3.29 -3.95 4.80
CA ALA A 67 -4.11 -2.77 5.10
C ALA A 67 -3.32 -1.70 5.88
N GLU A 68 -2.48 -2.11 6.84
CA GLU A 68 -1.59 -1.20 7.57
C GLU A 68 -0.55 -0.58 6.62
N ALA A 69 0.05 -1.38 5.75
CA ALA A 69 0.99 -0.92 4.73
C ALA A 69 0.34 0.08 3.76
N ALA A 70 -0.91 -0.17 3.33
CA ALA A 70 -1.66 0.76 2.48
C ALA A 70 -1.93 2.11 3.18
N ALA A 71 -2.24 2.09 4.48
CA ALA A 71 -2.43 3.32 5.25
C ALA A 71 -1.12 4.11 5.40
N PHE A 72 0.00 3.44 5.62
CA PHE A 72 1.32 4.06 5.63
C PHE A 72 1.66 4.67 4.26
N HIS A 73 1.48 3.89 3.18
CA HIS A 73 1.72 4.32 1.80
C HIS A 73 0.91 5.58 1.46
N GLY A 74 -0.37 5.63 1.83
CA GLY A 74 -1.22 6.80 1.60
C GLY A 74 -0.68 8.08 2.26
N ARG A 75 -0.17 7.99 3.49
CA ARG A 75 0.46 9.12 4.18
C ARG A 75 1.77 9.53 3.51
N PHE A 76 2.56 8.56 3.05
CA PHE A 76 3.80 8.82 2.33
C PHE A 76 3.54 9.57 1.01
N VAL A 77 2.59 9.10 0.21
CA VAL A 77 2.18 9.77 -1.03
C VAL A 77 1.68 11.18 -0.74
N GLN A 78 0.86 11.37 0.30
CA GLN A 78 0.38 12.71 0.70
C GLN A 78 1.53 13.66 1.07
N ALA A 79 2.55 13.17 1.77
CA ALA A 79 3.73 13.96 2.11
C ALA A 79 4.51 14.37 0.84
N LEU A 80 4.69 13.46 -0.11
CA LEU A 80 5.32 13.78 -1.40
C LEU A 80 4.50 14.79 -2.20
N THR A 81 3.18 14.61 -2.32
CA THR A 81 2.30 15.57 -3.02
C THR A 81 2.41 16.96 -2.41
N THR A 82 2.50 17.05 -1.08
CA THR A 82 2.68 18.34 -0.38
C THR A 82 4.06 18.94 -0.64
N GLY A 83 5.12 18.12 -0.64
CA GLY A 83 6.49 18.56 -0.90
C GLY A 83 6.77 18.94 -2.36
N GLY A 84 6.00 18.38 -3.31
CA GLY A 84 6.05 18.70 -4.74
C GLY A 84 5.11 19.83 -5.16
N ALA A 85 4.29 20.37 -4.25
CA ALA A 85 3.36 21.44 -4.57
C ALA A 85 4.12 22.74 -4.93
N PRO A 86 3.66 23.50 -5.94
CA PRO A 86 4.28 24.79 -6.26
C PRO A 86 4.18 25.75 -5.08
N MET A 87 5.26 26.49 -4.82
CA MET A 87 5.33 27.44 -3.72
C MET A 87 4.27 28.54 -3.93
N ARG A 88 3.32 28.65 -3.00
CA ARG A 88 2.24 29.64 -3.10
C ARG A 88 2.83 31.06 -3.05
N PRO A 89 2.46 31.97 -3.96
CA PRO A 89 2.99 33.33 -3.96
C PRO A 89 2.59 34.06 -2.66
N PRO A 90 3.46 34.97 -2.16
CA PRO A 90 3.18 35.73 -0.94
C PRO A 90 1.87 36.52 -1.08
N ARG A 91 1.05 36.50 -0.03
CA ARG A 91 -0.16 37.34 0.03
C ARG A 91 0.27 38.80 -0.01
N PRO A 92 -0.34 39.64 -0.87
CA PRO A 92 -0.06 41.08 -0.84
C PRO A 92 -0.43 41.66 0.53
N PRO A 93 0.34 42.63 1.06
CA PRO A 93 -0.01 43.33 2.29
C PRO A 93 -1.32 44.13 2.12
N PRO A 94 -2.03 44.42 3.22
CA PRO A 94 -3.28 45.18 3.21
C PRO A 94 -3.11 46.62 2.72
#